data_AF-A0A8C1T1J9-F1
#
_entry.id   AF-A0A8C1T1J9-F1
#
_cell.length_a   1.000
_cell.length_b   1.000
_cell.length_c   1.000
_cell.angle_alpha   90.00
_cell.angle_beta   90.00
_cell.angle_gamma   90.00
#
_symmetry.space_group_name_H-M   'P 1'
#
loop_
_entity.id
_entity.type
_entity.pdbx_description
1 polymer ?
#
loop_
_entity_poly.entity_id
_entity_poly.type
_entity_poly.pdbx_seq_one_letter_code
_entity_poly.pdbx_strand_id
1 'polypeptide(L)'
;MLAEKVEQMMEWSSRRSVIRMNGDKFRRFVKAPPRNYSVIVMFTALQPQRQCSVCRQANEEYQVLANSWRYSSAFSNKLFFTVVDYDEGADVFQQLNMNSAPTFMHFPAKGKPKRADTFDLQRIGFASEQLAKWIADRTDVQIRVFRPPNYSGTIALALLVSLVGGLLYLRRNNLEFIYNKTGWAMAALCVVFAMTSGQMWNHIRGPPYAHKNPQNGQVSYIHGSSQAQFVAESHIILLHSLTPISDAAITMGMVLLNEAATSKGDVGKRRSNLRYMTVFFSSELFTSNSFSSPSRSASHGFP
;
A
#
# COMPACT_ATOMS: atom_id res chain seq x y z
N MET A 1 -36.88 1.31 -27.54
CA MET A 1 -35.43 1.59 -27.69
C MET A 1 -34.83 2.43 -26.56
N LEU A 2 -35.15 3.73 -26.37
CA LEU A 2 -34.54 4.52 -25.28
C LEU A 2 -34.97 4.03 -23.88
N ALA A 3 -36.28 3.91 -23.66
CA ALA A 3 -36.83 3.47 -22.37
C ALA A 3 -36.29 2.09 -21.97
N GLU A 4 -36.26 1.16 -22.92
CA GLU A 4 -35.68 -0.18 -22.76
C GLU A 4 -34.20 -0.17 -22.37
N LYS A 5 -33.38 0.72 -22.94
CA LYS A 5 -31.97 0.88 -22.52
C LYS A 5 -31.87 1.38 -21.09
N VAL A 6 -32.73 2.33 -20.69
CA VAL A 6 -32.75 2.87 -19.32
C VAL A 6 -33.20 1.79 -18.34
N GLU A 7 -34.25 1.04 -18.66
CA GLU A 7 -34.76 -0.06 -17.85
C GLU A 7 -33.69 -1.14 -17.64
N GLN A 8 -32.98 -1.52 -18.69
CA GLN A 8 -31.88 -2.48 -18.61
C GLN A 8 -30.71 -1.97 -17.76
N MET A 9 -30.34 -0.69 -17.88
CA MET A 9 -29.33 -0.07 -17.04
C MET A 9 -29.78 -0.01 -15.57
N MET A 10 -31.06 0.26 -15.32
CA MET A 10 -31.65 0.25 -13.99
C MET A 10 -31.65 -1.15 -13.39
N GLU A 11 -32.00 -2.19 -14.16
CA GLU A 11 -31.94 -3.58 -13.73
C GLU A 11 -30.51 -4.00 -13.35
N TRP A 12 -29.51 -3.63 -14.15
CA TRP A 12 -28.12 -3.92 -13.79
C TRP A 12 -27.66 -3.12 -12.57
N SER A 13 -28.06 -1.86 -12.48
CA SER A 13 -27.75 -1.00 -11.33
C SER A 13 -28.37 -1.53 -10.04
N SER A 14 -29.51 -2.25 -10.11
CA SER A 14 -30.19 -2.85 -8.96
C SER A 14 -29.44 -4.08 -8.44
N ARG A 15 -28.70 -4.80 -9.29
CA ARG A 15 -27.86 -5.93 -8.89
C ARG A 15 -26.46 -5.52 -8.42
N ARG A 16 -25.87 -4.50 -9.05
CA ARG A 16 -24.51 -4.01 -8.74
C ARG A 16 -24.47 -2.49 -8.88
N SER A 17 -23.82 -1.81 -7.93
CA SER A 17 -23.64 -0.35 -7.96
C SER A 17 -22.77 0.12 -9.14
N VAL A 18 -21.78 -0.69 -9.53
CA VAL A 18 -20.94 -0.46 -10.71
C VAL A 18 -21.21 -1.54 -11.77
N ILE A 19 -21.60 -1.12 -12.96
CA ILE A 19 -21.89 -2.03 -14.07
C ILE A 19 -20.61 -2.30 -14.87
N ARG A 20 -20.23 -3.57 -14.98
CA ARG A 20 -19.11 -4.00 -15.85
C ARG A 20 -19.51 -4.02 -17.31
N MET A 21 -18.74 -3.33 -18.13
CA MET A 21 -18.97 -3.16 -19.57
C MET A 21 -17.80 -3.75 -20.37
N ASN A 22 -18.13 -4.52 -21.39
CA ASN A 22 -17.22 -4.89 -22.47
C ASN A 22 -17.30 -3.87 -23.61
N GLY A 23 -16.50 -4.05 -24.67
CA GLY A 23 -16.50 -3.15 -25.83
C GLY A 23 -17.88 -2.96 -26.48
N ASP A 24 -18.67 -4.03 -26.61
CA ASP A 24 -20.00 -3.97 -27.23
C ASP A 24 -21.03 -3.26 -26.35
N LYS A 25 -21.07 -3.56 -25.05
CA LYS A 25 -21.95 -2.87 -24.10
C LYS A 25 -21.58 -1.38 -24.02
N PHE A 26 -20.29 -1.06 -24.01
CA PHE A 26 -19.83 0.33 -24.04
C PHE A 26 -20.34 1.05 -25.30
N ARG A 27 -20.19 0.44 -26.48
CA ARG A 27 -20.74 1.00 -27.72
C ARG A 27 -22.25 1.20 -27.65
N ARG A 28 -23.00 0.22 -27.17
CA ARG A 28 -24.47 0.25 -27.13
C ARG A 28 -25.04 1.21 -26.10
N PHE A 29 -24.54 1.20 -24.86
CA PHE A 29 -25.11 1.97 -23.75
C PHE A 29 -24.43 3.31 -23.51
N VAL A 30 -23.15 3.47 -23.89
CA VAL A 30 -22.37 4.69 -23.63
C VAL A 30 -22.14 5.54 -24.87
N LYS A 31 -21.89 4.94 -26.06
CA LYS A 31 -21.67 5.71 -27.31
C LYS A 31 -22.92 5.88 -28.18
N ALA A 32 -23.75 4.85 -28.35
CA ALA A 32 -24.86 4.88 -29.28
C ALA A 32 -26.02 5.77 -28.78
N PRO A 33 -26.55 6.69 -29.61
CA PRO A 33 -27.79 7.40 -29.33
C PRO A 33 -28.99 6.42 -29.47
N PRO A 34 -30.17 6.76 -28.92
CA PRO A 34 -30.47 7.89 -28.04
C PRO A 34 -30.01 7.64 -26.58
N ARG A 35 -29.74 8.72 -25.83
CA ARG A 35 -29.46 8.71 -24.38
C ARG A 35 -30.10 9.92 -23.69
N ASN A 36 -30.66 9.71 -22.50
CA ASN A 36 -31.17 10.74 -21.59
C ASN A 36 -30.52 10.66 -20.20
N TYR A 37 -29.43 9.89 -20.09
CA TYR A 37 -28.68 9.67 -18.87
C TYR A 37 -27.19 9.97 -19.10
N SER A 38 -26.54 10.42 -18.05
CA SER A 38 -25.09 10.55 -17.95
C SER A 38 -24.48 9.25 -17.45
N VAL A 39 -23.31 8.91 -17.99
CA VAL A 39 -22.57 7.71 -17.58
C VAL A 39 -21.19 8.14 -17.09
N ILE A 40 -20.85 7.73 -15.88
CA ILE A 40 -19.49 7.80 -15.36
C ILE A 40 -18.82 6.47 -15.66
N VAL A 41 -17.67 6.53 -16.30
CA VAL A 41 -16.91 5.35 -16.73
C VAL A 41 -15.53 5.41 -16.08
N MET A 42 -15.20 4.35 -15.35
CA MET A 42 -13.83 4.09 -14.92
C MET A 42 -13.17 3.15 -15.92
N PHE A 43 -12.13 3.61 -16.58
CA PHE A 43 -11.23 2.79 -17.38
C PHE A 43 -10.13 2.25 -16.46
N THR A 44 -9.99 0.93 -16.39
CA THR A 44 -9.10 0.27 -15.42
C THR A 44 -8.40 -0.95 -16.03
N ALA A 45 -7.44 -1.49 -15.29
CA ALA A 45 -6.76 -2.75 -15.58
C ALA A 45 -6.58 -3.53 -14.27
N LEU A 46 -7.64 -4.22 -13.85
CA LEU A 46 -7.69 -4.93 -12.56
C LEU A 46 -7.14 -6.35 -12.63
N GLN A 47 -6.88 -6.88 -13.83
CA GLN A 47 -6.41 -8.24 -13.99
C GLN A 47 -5.04 -8.44 -13.31
N PRO A 48 -4.85 -9.50 -12.50
CA PRO A 48 -3.61 -9.69 -11.72
C PRO A 48 -2.33 -9.69 -12.57
N GLN A 49 -2.43 -10.13 -13.83
CA GLN A 49 -1.34 -10.11 -14.80
C GLN A 49 -0.77 -8.72 -15.10
N ARG A 50 -1.56 -7.66 -14.88
CA ARG A 50 -1.15 -6.26 -15.13
C ARG A 50 -0.50 -5.59 -13.91
N GLN A 51 -0.65 -6.16 -12.72
CA GLN A 51 -0.07 -5.68 -11.46
C GLN A 51 -0.30 -4.16 -11.19
N CYS A 52 -1.43 -3.59 -11.62
CA CYS A 52 -1.73 -2.18 -11.42
C CYS A 52 -2.26 -1.89 -10.00
N SER A 53 -1.38 -1.46 -9.10
CA SER A 53 -1.74 -1.11 -7.72
C SER A 53 -2.68 0.10 -7.63
N VAL A 54 -2.42 1.13 -8.42
CA VAL A 54 -3.24 2.36 -8.48
C VAL A 54 -4.67 2.05 -8.95
N CYS A 55 -4.82 1.15 -9.93
CA CYS A 55 -6.11 0.72 -10.45
C CYS A 55 -6.97 0.05 -9.36
N ARG A 56 -6.34 -0.76 -8.49
CA ARG A 56 -7.02 -1.44 -7.39
C ARG A 56 -7.52 -0.45 -6.35
N GLN A 57 -6.67 0.48 -5.91
CA GLN A 57 -7.04 1.52 -4.94
C GLN A 57 -8.12 2.46 -5.48
N ALA A 58 -7.98 2.89 -6.75
CA ALA A 58 -8.98 3.72 -7.40
C ALA A 58 -10.34 3.00 -7.56
N ASN A 59 -10.33 1.69 -7.83
CA ASN A 59 -11.56 0.89 -7.88
C ASN A 59 -12.23 0.79 -6.51
N GLU A 60 -11.49 0.68 -5.41
CA GLU A 60 -12.06 0.67 -4.05
C GLU A 60 -12.80 1.99 -3.75
N GLU A 61 -12.17 3.14 -4.02
CA GLU A 61 -12.82 4.45 -3.84
C GLU A 61 -14.02 4.64 -4.79
N TYR A 62 -13.91 4.18 -6.04
CA TYR A 62 -15.02 4.24 -7.01
C TYR A 62 -16.22 3.38 -6.60
N GLN A 63 -15.98 2.21 -6.00
CA GLN A 63 -17.04 1.36 -5.44
C GLN A 63 -17.75 2.04 -4.26
N VAL A 64 -16.99 2.69 -3.36
CA VAL A 64 -17.57 3.46 -2.25
C VAL A 64 -18.47 4.58 -2.77
N LEU A 65 -18.02 5.31 -3.79
CA LEU A 65 -18.80 6.36 -4.45
C LEU A 65 -20.10 5.81 -5.08
N ALA A 66 -20.00 4.74 -5.86
CA ALA A 66 -21.15 4.15 -6.54
C ALA A 66 -22.16 3.54 -5.55
N ASN A 67 -21.68 2.93 -4.47
CA ASN A 67 -22.55 2.46 -3.38
C ASN A 67 -23.24 3.63 -2.68
N SER A 68 -22.51 4.72 -2.41
CA SER A 68 -23.09 5.92 -1.81
C SER A 68 -24.19 6.52 -2.68
N TRP A 69 -24.01 6.51 -4.02
CA TRP A 69 -25.06 6.93 -4.95
C TRP A 69 -26.29 6.03 -4.88
N ARG A 70 -26.09 4.71 -4.86
CA ARG A 70 -27.18 3.74 -4.80
C ARG A 70 -28.07 3.92 -3.56
N TYR A 71 -27.46 4.24 -2.41
CA TYR A 71 -28.19 4.45 -1.16
C TYR A 71 -28.59 5.92 -0.91
N SER A 72 -28.30 6.81 -1.85
CA SER A 72 -28.65 8.23 -1.74
C SER A 72 -30.15 8.43 -1.99
N SER A 73 -30.78 9.35 -1.26
CA SER A 73 -32.14 9.81 -1.54
C SER A 73 -32.27 10.52 -2.89
N ALA A 74 -31.15 10.99 -3.44
CA ALA A 74 -31.10 11.63 -4.75
C ALA A 74 -30.98 10.63 -5.92
N PHE A 75 -30.97 9.32 -5.64
CA PHE A 75 -30.81 8.28 -6.66
C PHE A 75 -31.82 8.44 -7.79
N SER A 76 -31.34 8.41 -9.04
CA SER A 76 -32.15 8.59 -10.24
C SER A 76 -31.63 7.77 -11.41
N ASN A 77 -32.51 7.53 -12.39
CA ASN A 77 -32.17 6.87 -13.66
C ASN A 77 -31.40 7.78 -14.64
N LYS A 78 -30.91 8.93 -14.19
CA LYS A 78 -30.15 9.91 -15.00
C LYS A 78 -28.64 9.76 -14.88
N LEU A 79 -28.15 9.00 -13.90
CA LEU A 79 -26.72 8.82 -13.65
C LEU A 79 -26.39 7.36 -13.37
N PHE A 80 -25.48 6.80 -14.16
CA PHE A 80 -25.02 5.42 -14.00
C PHE A 80 -23.50 5.32 -13.88
N PHE A 81 -23.04 4.43 -13.00
CA PHE A 81 -21.64 4.13 -12.78
C PHE A 81 -21.25 2.84 -13.50
N THR A 82 -20.19 2.92 -14.28
CA THR A 82 -19.71 1.80 -15.11
C THR A 82 -18.20 1.67 -15.02
N VAL A 83 -17.70 0.48 -15.34
CA VAL A 83 -16.28 0.17 -15.43
C VAL A 83 -16.00 -0.61 -16.70
N VAL A 84 -14.89 -0.27 -17.37
CA VAL A 84 -14.35 -1.00 -18.52
C VAL A 84 -12.94 -1.42 -18.17
N ASP A 85 -12.70 -2.73 -18.11
CA ASP A 85 -11.36 -3.29 -17.94
C ASP A 85 -10.65 -3.37 -19.29
N TYR A 86 -9.35 -3.10 -19.31
CA TYR A 86 -8.52 -3.19 -20.51
C TYR A 86 -8.59 -4.57 -21.16
N ASP A 87 -8.55 -5.65 -20.37
CA ASP A 87 -8.56 -7.00 -20.94
C ASP A 87 -9.96 -7.42 -21.46
N GLU A 88 -11.04 -6.76 -21.02
CA GLU A 88 -12.42 -6.98 -21.51
C GLU A 88 -12.83 -6.03 -22.67
N GLY A 89 -12.07 -4.95 -22.89
CA GLY A 89 -12.45 -3.83 -23.76
C GLY A 89 -11.27 -3.08 -24.37
N ALA A 90 -10.20 -3.77 -24.76
CA ALA A 90 -8.99 -3.17 -25.33
C ALA A 90 -9.28 -2.28 -26.55
N ASP A 91 -10.31 -2.63 -27.34
CA ASP A 91 -10.81 -1.86 -28.47
C ASP A 91 -11.34 -0.47 -28.05
N VAL A 92 -11.95 -0.34 -26.87
CA VAL A 92 -12.42 0.94 -26.33
C VAL A 92 -11.24 1.83 -25.93
N PHE A 93 -10.19 1.25 -25.35
CA PHE A 93 -8.97 1.98 -24.99
C PHE A 93 -8.28 2.55 -26.22
N GLN A 94 -8.16 1.75 -27.29
CA GLN A 94 -7.62 2.20 -28.57
C GLN A 94 -8.49 3.29 -29.20
N GLN A 95 -9.82 3.14 -29.19
CA GLN A 95 -10.75 4.15 -29.74
C GLN A 95 -10.71 5.49 -29.02
N LEU A 96 -10.34 5.50 -27.73
CA LEU A 96 -10.22 6.72 -26.92
C LEU A 96 -8.77 7.20 -26.80
N ASN A 97 -7.83 6.54 -27.47
CA ASN A 97 -6.39 6.82 -27.43
C ASN A 97 -5.85 6.89 -25.99
N MET A 98 -6.27 5.94 -25.14
CA MET A 98 -5.85 5.85 -23.75
C MET A 98 -4.71 4.84 -23.61
N ASN A 99 -3.55 5.33 -23.19
CA ASN A 99 -2.34 4.52 -23.00
C ASN A 99 -2.07 4.17 -21.53
N SER A 100 -2.90 4.67 -20.61
CA SER A 100 -2.74 4.48 -19.17
C SER A 100 -4.07 4.28 -18.45
N ALA A 101 -4.00 3.58 -17.32
CA ALA A 101 -5.11 3.32 -16.41
C ALA A 101 -4.64 3.62 -14.96
N PRO A 102 -5.55 4.00 -14.04
CA PRO A 102 -6.97 4.23 -14.26
C PRO A 102 -7.30 5.63 -14.82
N THR A 103 -8.40 5.75 -15.56
CA THR A 103 -8.92 7.06 -16.04
C THR A 103 -10.42 7.13 -15.79
N PHE A 104 -10.91 8.26 -15.26
CA PHE A 104 -12.35 8.49 -15.08
C PHE A 104 -12.87 9.49 -16.10
N MET A 105 -13.95 9.13 -16.80
CA MET A 105 -14.59 10.00 -17.78
C MET A 105 -16.10 10.06 -17.60
N HIS A 106 -16.67 11.24 -17.81
CA HIS A 106 -18.09 11.48 -17.88
C HIS A 106 -18.55 11.52 -19.34
N PHE A 107 -19.55 10.71 -19.66
CA PHE A 107 -20.22 10.74 -20.95
C PHE A 107 -21.59 11.40 -20.78
N PRO A 108 -21.79 12.63 -21.29
CA PRO A 108 -23.07 13.31 -21.18
C PRO A 108 -24.15 12.61 -22.01
N ALA A 109 -25.41 12.83 -21.64
CA ALA A 109 -26.57 12.33 -22.38
C ALA A 109 -26.60 12.82 -23.84
N LYS A 110 -26.11 14.04 -24.10
CA LYS A 110 -26.05 14.64 -25.44
C LYS A 110 -24.63 15.12 -25.74
N GLY A 111 -24.20 14.89 -26.98
CA GLY A 111 -22.89 15.34 -27.47
C GLY A 111 -21.72 14.42 -27.09
N LYS A 112 -20.52 14.91 -27.41
CA LYS A 112 -19.25 14.24 -27.07
C LYS A 112 -18.74 14.78 -25.72
N PRO A 113 -17.96 13.97 -24.96
CA PRO A 113 -17.26 14.45 -23.76
C PRO A 113 -16.38 15.66 -24.09
N LYS A 114 -16.42 16.68 -23.24
CA LYS A 114 -15.53 17.84 -23.26
C LYS A 114 -14.26 17.51 -22.47
N ARG A 115 -13.22 18.35 -22.58
CA ARG A 115 -11.95 18.16 -21.85
C ARG A 115 -12.13 18.05 -20.32
N ALA A 116 -13.05 18.82 -19.76
CA ALA A 116 -13.38 18.78 -18.32
C ALA A 116 -14.25 17.57 -17.91
N ASP A 117 -14.72 16.76 -18.87
CA ASP A 117 -15.34 15.46 -18.61
C ASP A 117 -14.31 14.34 -18.42
N THR A 118 -13.01 14.63 -18.54
CA THR A 118 -11.95 13.73 -18.09
C THR A 118 -11.47 14.22 -16.73
N PHE A 119 -11.48 13.34 -15.74
CA PHE A 119 -11.03 13.67 -14.39
C PHE A 119 -9.49 13.73 -14.34
N ASP A 120 -8.96 14.78 -13.73
CA ASP A 120 -7.52 14.99 -13.56
C ASP A 120 -7.00 14.23 -12.34
N LEU A 121 -6.77 12.93 -12.56
CA LEU A 121 -6.31 11.99 -11.53
C LEU A 121 -4.95 12.40 -10.92
N GLN A 122 -4.04 12.90 -11.76
CA GLN A 122 -2.65 13.19 -11.35
C GLN A 122 -2.57 14.38 -10.39
N ARG A 123 -3.45 15.37 -10.56
CA ARG A 123 -3.45 16.58 -9.73
C ARG A 123 -4.34 16.47 -8.49
N ILE A 124 -5.48 15.80 -8.59
CA ILE A 124 -6.52 15.81 -7.55
C ILE A 124 -6.45 14.54 -6.67
N GLY A 125 -5.99 13.42 -7.24
CA GLY A 125 -6.11 12.10 -6.62
C GLY A 125 -7.49 11.47 -6.80
N PHE A 126 -7.66 10.22 -6.35
CA PHE A 126 -8.86 9.39 -6.60
C PHE A 126 -9.76 9.22 -5.37
N ALA A 127 -9.71 10.16 -4.42
CA ALA A 127 -10.61 10.12 -3.27
C ALA A 127 -12.08 10.24 -3.74
N SER A 128 -12.95 9.39 -3.18
CA SER A 128 -14.37 9.33 -3.51
C SER A 128 -15.09 10.67 -3.35
N GLU A 129 -14.72 11.50 -2.37
CA GLU A 129 -15.28 12.85 -2.17
C GLU A 129 -14.91 13.81 -3.31
N GLN A 130 -13.68 13.71 -3.84
CA GLN A 130 -13.23 14.53 -4.97
C GLN A 130 -13.92 14.10 -6.27
N LEU A 131 -14.08 12.79 -6.47
CA LEU A 131 -14.86 12.26 -7.59
C LEU A 131 -16.33 12.70 -7.51
N ALA A 132 -16.94 12.66 -6.31
CA ALA A 132 -18.30 13.16 -6.09
C ALA A 132 -18.43 14.65 -6.43
N LYS A 133 -17.47 15.48 -5.99
CA LYS A 133 -17.45 16.91 -6.31
C LYS A 133 -17.33 17.16 -7.81
N TRP A 134 -16.41 16.47 -8.48
CA TRP A 134 -16.28 16.56 -9.93
C TRP A 134 -17.57 16.13 -10.65
N ILE A 135 -18.22 15.04 -10.24
CA ILE A 135 -19.50 14.61 -10.81
C ILE A 135 -20.58 15.67 -10.60
N ALA A 136 -20.65 16.29 -9.43
CA ALA A 136 -21.59 17.38 -9.16
C ALA A 136 -21.35 18.56 -10.10
N ASP A 137 -20.09 18.97 -10.32
CA ASP A 137 -19.75 20.05 -11.24
C ASP A 137 -20.12 19.74 -12.71
N ARG A 138 -20.17 18.45 -13.10
CA ARG A 138 -20.47 18.03 -14.48
C ARG A 138 -21.94 17.68 -14.72
N THR A 139 -22.64 17.19 -13.71
CA THR A 139 -23.97 16.60 -13.85
C THR A 139 -25.04 17.28 -13.00
N ASP A 140 -24.65 18.22 -12.13
CA ASP A 140 -25.51 18.86 -11.13
C ASP A 140 -26.10 17.88 -10.09
N VAL A 141 -25.58 16.64 -10.05
CA VAL A 141 -25.99 15.60 -9.10
C VAL A 141 -25.03 15.59 -7.92
N GLN A 142 -25.52 15.98 -6.74
CA GLN A 142 -24.73 15.95 -5.51
C GLN A 142 -24.79 14.57 -4.85
N ILE A 143 -23.64 13.91 -4.73
CA ILE A 143 -23.51 12.60 -4.09
C ILE A 143 -22.82 12.79 -2.73
N ARG A 144 -23.51 12.44 -1.65
CA ARG A 144 -22.90 12.39 -0.31
C ARG A 144 -22.24 11.04 -0.12
N VAL A 145 -20.91 11.04 0.01
CA VAL A 145 -20.12 9.82 0.14
C VAL A 145 -20.22 9.29 1.58
N PHE A 146 -20.63 8.03 1.72
CA PHE A 146 -20.60 7.29 2.98
C PHE A 146 -19.54 6.18 2.87
N ARG A 147 -18.45 6.33 3.62
CA ARG A 147 -17.42 5.29 3.72
C ARG A 147 -17.94 4.18 4.64
N PRO A 148 -18.13 2.94 4.16
CA PRO A 148 -18.51 1.85 5.04
C PRO A 148 -17.40 1.65 6.09
N PRO A 149 -17.74 1.53 7.39
CA PRO A 149 -16.74 1.29 8.42
C PRO A 149 -16.00 -0.02 8.13
N ASN A 150 -14.67 0.03 8.06
CA ASN A 150 -13.83 -1.15 7.90
C ASN A 150 -13.81 -1.94 9.22
N TYR A 151 -14.76 -2.86 9.39
CA TYR A 151 -14.84 -3.71 10.58
C TYR A 151 -13.67 -4.68 10.73
N SER A 152 -12.86 -4.88 9.69
CA SER A 152 -11.68 -5.75 9.74
C SER A 152 -10.71 -5.33 10.84
N GLY A 153 -10.44 -4.02 10.96
CA GLY A 153 -9.56 -3.48 12.01
C GLY A 153 -10.15 -3.65 13.40
N THR A 154 -11.45 -3.38 13.57
CA THR A 154 -12.13 -3.53 14.86
C THR A 154 -12.25 -4.99 15.30
N ILE A 155 -12.49 -5.91 14.35
CA ILE A 155 -12.56 -7.36 14.62
C ILE A 155 -11.18 -7.90 14.98
N ALA A 156 -10.13 -7.49 14.25
CA ALA A 156 -8.75 -7.87 14.56
C ALA A 156 -8.32 -7.36 15.95
N LEU A 157 -8.67 -6.12 16.29
CA LEU A 157 -8.45 -5.56 17.63
C LEU A 157 -9.21 -6.34 18.71
N ALA A 158 -10.49 -6.63 18.48
CA ALA A 158 -11.32 -7.39 19.42
C ALA A 158 -10.78 -8.81 19.64
N LEU A 159 -10.33 -9.48 18.58
CA LEU A 159 -9.66 -10.79 18.67
C LEU A 159 -8.35 -10.71 19.46
N LEU A 160 -7.52 -9.70 19.22
CA LEU A 160 -6.27 -9.50 19.95
C LEU A 160 -6.54 -9.29 21.44
N VAL A 161 -7.49 -8.41 21.79
CA VAL A 161 -7.87 -8.14 23.18
C VAL A 161 -8.45 -9.39 23.85
N SER A 162 -9.28 -10.15 23.13
CA SER A 162 -9.83 -11.43 23.63
C SER A 162 -8.73 -12.47 23.86
N LEU A 163 -7.78 -12.60 22.93
CA LEU A 163 -6.65 -13.52 23.04
C LEU A 163 -5.76 -13.15 24.24
N VAL A 164 -5.36 -11.88 24.34
CA VAL A 164 -4.53 -11.38 25.44
C VAL A 164 -5.27 -11.54 26.78
N GLY A 165 -6.55 -11.17 26.84
CA GLY A 165 -7.38 -11.33 28.03
C GLY A 165 -7.53 -12.80 28.44
N GLY A 166 -7.74 -13.71 27.49
CA GLY A 166 -7.81 -15.14 27.73
C GLY A 166 -6.48 -15.72 28.23
N LEU A 167 -5.37 -15.28 27.66
CA LEU A 167 -4.03 -15.72 28.07
C LEU A 167 -3.67 -15.22 29.48
N LEU A 168 -4.04 -13.98 29.80
CA LEU A 168 -3.92 -13.41 31.15
C LEU A 168 -4.80 -14.13 32.18
N TYR A 169 -6.02 -14.52 31.79
CA TYR A 169 -6.93 -15.27 32.66
C TYR A 169 -6.39 -16.67 32.97
N LEU A 170 -5.91 -17.40 31.96
CA LEU A 170 -5.34 -18.74 32.14
C LEU A 170 -4.00 -18.73 32.90
N ARG A 171 -3.20 -17.67 32.75
CA ARG A 171 -1.92 -17.47 33.46
C ARG A 171 -2.04 -16.61 34.71
N ARG A 172 -3.24 -16.42 35.28
CA ARG A 172 -3.47 -15.56 36.45
C ARG A 172 -2.55 -15.86 37.65
N ASN A 173 -2.11 -17.10 37.83
CA ASN A 173 -1.25 -17.52 38.93
C ASN A 173 0.25 -17.37 38.65
N ASN A 174 0.66 -17.04 37.42
CA ASN A 174 2.06 -16.87 37.02
C ASN A 174 2.22 -15.60 36.17
N LEU A 175 2.04 -14.44 36.82
CA LEU A 175 2.16 -13.11 36.21
C LEU A 175 3.62 -12.61 36.18
N GLU A 176 4.61 -13.44 36.52
CA GLU A 176 6.03 -13.06 36.55
C GLU A 176 6.53 -12.51 35.21
N PHE A 177 5.96 -13.02 34.09
CA PHE A 177 6.26 -12.52 32.75
C PHE A 177 5.90 -11.04 32.55
N ILE A 178 4.81 -10.55 33.16
CA ILE A 178 4.37 -9.14 33.06
C ILE A 178 5.21 -8.23 33.94
N TYR A 179 5.73 -8.71 35.06
CA TYR A 179 6.61 -7.92 35.92
C TYR A 179 8.07 -7.91 35.45
N ASN A 180 8.40 -8.72 34.43
CA ASN A 180 9.75 -8.79 33.91
C ASN A 180 10.13 -7.53 33.11
N LYS A 181 10.89 -6.63 33.75
CA LYS A 181 11.40 -5.39 33.12
C LYS A 181 12.24 -5.65 31.87
N THR A 182 12.99 -6.76 31.82
CA THR A 182 13.81 -7.07 30.63
C THR A 182 12.96 -7.51 29.45
N GLY A 183 11.84 -8.22 29.70
CA GLY A 183 10.87 -8.57 28.67
C GLY A 183 10.24 -7.34 28.01
N TRP A 184 9.83 -6.35 28.82
CA TRP A 184 9.31 -5.08 28.31
C TRP A 184 10.37 -4.25 27.57
N ALA A 185 11.61 -4.23 28.05
CA ALA A 185 12.71 -3.56 27.37
C ALA A 185 12.98 -4.18 25.98
N MET A 186 13.00 -5.52 25.90
CA MET A 186 13.15 -6.23 24.62
C MET A 186 11.97 -5.95 23.68
N ALA A 187 10.74 -5.99 24.18
CA ALA A 187 9.55 -5.69 23.37
C ALA A 187 9.58 -4.25 22.83
N ALA A 188 9.96 -3.27 23.65
CA ALA A 188 10.10 -1.88 23.23
C ALA A 188 11.17 -1.70 22.15
N LEU A 189 12.34 -2.34 22.31
CA LEU A 189 13.41 -2.32 21.30
C LEU A 189 12.96 -2.93 19.97
N CYS A 190 12.25 -4.07 19.99
CA CYS A 190 11.69 -4.68 18.79
C CYS A 190 10.77 -3.72 18.02
N VAL A 191 9.93 -2.94 18.72
CA VAL A 191 9.05 -1.95 18.10
C VAL A 191 9.85 -0.81 17.47
N VAL A 192 10.87 -0.30 18.17
CA VAL A 192 11.74 0.76 17.63
C VAL A 192 12.43 0.28 16.36
N PHE A 193 13.03 -0.92 16.37
CA PHE A 193 13.71 -1.47 15.20
C PHE A 193 12.77 -1.78 14.03
N ALA A 194 11.55 -2.25 14.32
CA ALA A 194 10.52 -2.42 13.29
C ALA A 194 10.18 -1.08 12.62
N MET A 195 10.09 0.01 13.40
CA MET A 195 9.78 1.33 12.85
C MET A 195 10.96 1.96 12.09
N THR A 196 12.21 1.74 12.53
CA THR A 196 13.40 2.28 11.85
C THR A 196 13.79 1.50 10.59
N SER A 197 13.39 0.22 10.44
CA SER A 197 13.70 -0.61 9.26
C SER A 197 12.90 -0.27 7.99
N GLY A 198 11.98 0.69 8.06
CA GLY A 198 11.15 1.11 6.91
C GLY A 198 9.82 0.36 6.77
N GLN A 199 9.39 -0.40 7.77
CA GLN A 199 8.11 -1.15 7.73
C GLN A 199 6.89 -0.26 7.49
N MET A 200 6.90 0.97 8.00
CA MET A 200 5.81 1.93 7.77
C MET A 200 5.74 2.39 6.31
N TRP A 201 6.89 2.55 5.64
CA TRP A 201 6.93 2.85 4.21
C TRP A 201 6.35 1.70 3.38
N ASN A 202 6.71 0.45 3.73
CA ASN A 202 6.13 -0.74 3.11
C ASN A 202 4.61 -0.83 3.32
N HIS A 203 4.13 -0.55 4.52
CA HIS A 203 2.70 -0.59 4.84
C HIS A 203 1.89 0.44 4.02
N ILE A 204 2.43 1.65 3.83
CA ILE A 204 1.74 2.72 3.09
C ILE A 204 1.75 2.48 1.58
N ARG A 205 2.90 2.07 1.02
CA ARG A 205 3.08 1.98 -0.44
C ARG A 205 2.79 0.60 -1.02
N GLY A 206 2.83 -0.45 -0.21
CA GLY A 206 2.60 -1.83 -0.65
C GLY A 206 3.49 -2.29 -1.81
N PRO A 207 4.82 -2.10 -1.74
CA PRO A 207 5.75 -2.52 -2.80
C PRO A 207 5.75 -4.06 -2.95
N PRO A 208 6.15 -4.60 -4.12
CA PRO A 208 6.32 -6.04 -4.30
C PRO A 208 7.42 -6.58 -3.38
N TYR A 209 7.34 -7.88 -3.02
CA TYR A 209 8.30 -8.49 -2.11
C TYR A 209 9.71 -8.61 -2.68
N ALA A 210 9.81 -8.96 -3.97
CA ALA A 210 11.06 -9.01 -4.73
C ALA A 210 10.74 -8.81 -6.22
N HIS A 211 11.71 -8.31 -6.99
CA HIS A 211 11.59 -8.15 -8.43
C HIS A 211 12.41 -9.23 -9.16
N LYS A 212 11.78 -9.92 -10.11
CA LYS A 212 12.46 -10.88 -11.00
C LYS A 212 12.89 -10.13 -12.25
N ASN A 213 14.19 -10.09 -12.53
CA ASN A 213 14.68 -9.45 -13.75
C ASN A 213 14.22 -10.28 -14.98
N PRO A 214 13.42 -9.72 -15.91
CA PRO A 214 12.88 -10.46 -17.05
C PRO A 214 13.94 -11.02 -18.01
N GLN A 215 15.15 -10.46 -18.02
CA GLN A 215 16.21 -10.86 -18.96
C GLN A 215 17.10 -11.98 -18.44
N ASN A 216 17.36 -12.04 -17.13
CA ASN A 216 18.30 -12.99 -16.53
C ASN A 216 17.65 -13.99 -15.55
N GLY A 217 16.36 -13.88 -15.26
CA GLY A 217 15.63 -14.78 -14.35
C GLY A 217 16.07 -14.73 -12.87
N GLN A 218 17.07 -13.90 -12.54
CA GLN A 218 17.57 -13.73 -11.19
C GLN A 218 16.61 -12.84 -10.36
N VAL A 219 16.38 -13.26 -9.11
CA VAL A 219 15.56 -12.52 -8.13
C VAL A 219 16.46 -11.47 -7.49
N SER A 220 16.18 -10.19 -7.73
CA SER A 220 16.86 -9.11 -7.01
C SER A 220 16.07 -8.81 -5.72
N TYR A 221 16.74 -9.01 -4.58
CA TYR A 221 16.19 -8.72 -3.26
C TYR A 221 16.45 -7.29 -2.81
N ILE A 222 17.28 -6.53 -3.56
CA ILE A 222 17.61 -5.12 -3.30
C ILE A 222 17.24 -4.29 -4.52
N HIS A 223 16.62 -3.14 -4.29
CA HIS A 223 16.20 -2.18 -5.28
C HIS A 223 17.36 -1.25 -5.62
N GLY A 224 17.68 -1.11 -6.91
CA GLY A 224 18.78 -0.27 -7.39
C GLY A 224 18.51 1.24 -7.39
N SER A 225 17.53 1.73 -6.62
CA SER A 225 17.19 3.15 -6.57
C SER A 225 16.85 3.60 -5.17
N SER A 226 17.32 4.78 -4.76
CA SER A 226 17.09 5.35 -3.43
C SER A 226 15.64 5.77 -3.12
N GLN A 227 14.76 5.84 -4.13
CA GLN A 227 13.35 6.25 -3.94
C GLN A 227 12.37 5.09 -3.72
N ALA A 228 12.82 3.84 -3.88
CA ALA A 228 11.98 2.66 -3.75
C ALA A 228 12.72 1.55 -2.99
N GLN A 229 11.98 0.82 -2.16
CA GLN A 229 12.50 -0.24 -1.29
C GLN A 229 11.67 -1.51 -1.51
N PHE A 230 12.29 -2.69 -1.49
CA PHE A 230 11.54 -3.95 -1.45
C PHE A 230 11.18 -4.37 -0.02
N VAL A 231 10.09 -5.12 0.13
CA VAL A 231 9.70 -5.66 1.45
C VAL A 231 10.81 -6.56 2.01
N ALA A 232 11.50 -7.32 1.15
CA ALA A 232 12.62 -8.17 1.56
C ALA A 232 13.76 -7.36 2.23
N GLU A 233 14.06 -6.14 1.77
CA GLU A 233 15.11 -5.30 2.34
C GLU A 233 14.81 -4.91 3.78
N SER A 234 13.57 -4.49 4.07
CA SER A 234 13.19 -4.13 5.44
C SER A 234 13.23 -5.32 6.39
N HIS A 235 12.99 -6.55 5.91
CA HIS A 235 13.15 -7.76 6.72
C HIS A 235 14.61 -8.07 7.00
N ILE A 236 15.50 -7.87 6.02
CA ILE A 236 16.94 -8.04 6.20
C ILE A 236 17.47 -7.03 7.21
N ILE A 237 17.08 -5.75 7.09
CA ILE A 237 17.45 -4.70 8.04
C ILE A 237 16.91 -5.01 9.43
N LEU A 238 15.63 -5.39 9.54
CA LEU A 238 15.02 -5.76 10.82
C LEU A 238 15.72 -6.94 11.47
N LEU A 239 16.03 -8.00 10.72
CA LEU A 239 16.75 -9.17 11.22
C LEU A 239 18.12 -8.78 11.76
N HIS A 240 18.82 -7.89 11.06
CA HIS A 240 20.14 -7.40 11.48
C HIS A 240 20.06 -6.50 12.72
N SER A 241 19.11 -5.56 12.77
CA SER A 241 18.91 -4.70 13.95
C SER A 241 18.43 -5.47 15.18
N LEU A 242 17.74 -6.60 14.99
CA LEU A 242 17.19 -7.40 16.08
C LEU A 242 18.18 -8.46 16.60
N THR A 243 19.30 -8.71 15.90
CA THR A 243 20.32 -9.62 16.43
C THR A 243 21.01 -9.00 17.64
N PRO A 244 20.90 -9.59 18.85
CA PRO A 244 21.51 -9.04 20.07
C PRO A 244 23.05 -9.02 20.01
N ILE A 245 23.63 -9.70 19.02
CA ILE A 245 25.08 -9.81 18.82
C ILE A 245 25.68 -8.44 18.47
N SER A 246 25.02 -7.62 17.65
CA SER A 246 25.54 -6.28 17.30
C SER A 246 25.50 -5.34 18.50
N ASP A 247 24.37 -5.28 19.20
CA ASP A 247 24.22 -4.36 20.34
C ASP A 247 25.04 -4.82 21.55
N ALA A 248 25.15 -6.13 21.78
CA ALA A 248 26.03 -6.69 22.80
C ALA A 248 27.51 -6.45 22.47
N ALA A 249 27.91 -6.50 21.20
CA ALA A 249 29.28 -6.20 20.79
C ALA A 249 29.63 -4.73 21.05
N ILE A 250 28.74 -3.78 20.70
CA ILE A 250 28.95 -2.34 20.94
C ILE A 250 29.06 -2.05 22.44
N THR A 251 28.11 -2.56 23.22
CA THR A 251 28.07 -2.31 24.67
C THR A 251 29.23 -2.98 25.40
N MET A 252 29.57 -4.23 25.06
CA MET A 252 30.72 -4.94 25.63
C MET A 252 32.04 -4.29 25.21
N GLY A 253 32.15 -3.80 23.97
CA GLY A 253 33.28 -3.00 23.49
C GLY A 253 33.47 -1.71 24.29
N MET A 254 32.40 -0.98 24.58
CA MET A 254 32.43 0.23 25.42
C MET A 254 32.81 -0.07 26.88
N VAL A 255 32.32 -1.18 27.44
CA VAL A 255 32.68 -1.61 28.81
C VAL A 255 34.17 -1.96 28.89
N LEU A 256 34.68 -2.73 27.92
CA LEU A 256 36.10 -3.09 27.84
C LEU A 256 37.00 -1.85 27.64
N LEU A 257 36.54 -0.85 26.89
CA LEU A 257 37.22 0.45 26.75
C LEU A 257 37.31 1.19 28.09
N ASN A 258 36.21 1.27 28.84
CA ASN A 258 36.19 1.93 30.15
C ASN A 258 37.06 1.21 31.18
N GLU A 259 37.07 -0.12 31.19
CA GLU A 259 37.96 -0.90 32.07
C GLU A 259 39.43 -0.73 31.68
N ALA A 260 39.76 -0.71 30.38
CA ALA A 260 41.12 -0.50 29.91
C ALA A 260 41.64 0.93 30.17
N ALA A 261 40.74 1.91 30.23
CA ALA A 261 41.06 3.31 30.56
C ALA A 261 41.26 3.54 32.07
N THR A 262 40.53 2.80 32.92
CA THR A 262 40.56 2.97 34.39
C THR A 262 41.57 2.05 35.11
N SER A 263 41.96 0.93 34.50
CA SER A 263 42.92 -0.02 35.07
C SER A 263 44.35 0.55 35.13
N LYS A 264 44.84 0.84 36.34
CA LYS A 264 46.19 1.38 36.61
C LYS A 264 47.26 0.32 36.97
N GLY A 265 46.90 -0.96 37.09
CA GLY A 265 47.74 -1.93 37.81
C GLY A 265 48.35 -3.10 37.03
N ASP A 266 47.82 -3.50 35.86
CA ASP A 266 48.19 -4.81 35.29
C ASP A 266 48.35 -4.81 33.76
N VAL A 267 49.60 -4.83 33.28
CA VAL A 267 49.95 -4.67 31.85
C VAL A 267 49.49 -5.89 31.02
N GLY A 268 49.49 -7.09 31.60
CA GLY A 268 49.04 -8.32 30.94
C GLY A 268 47.54 -8.31 30.66
N LYS A 269 46.73 -7.91 31.66
CA LYS A 269 45.27 -7.80 31.54
C LYS A 269 44.86 -6.70 30.56
N ARG A 270 45.59 -5.58 30.55
CA ARG A 270 45.37 -4.48 29.59
C ARG A 270 45.64 -4.91 28.15
N ARG A 271 46.71 -5.68 27.90
CA ARG A 271 47.00 -6.24 26.56
C ARG A 271 45.96 -7.27 26.10
N SER A 272 45.44 -8.09 27.02
CA SER A 272 44.38 -9.05 26.72
C SER A 272 43.08 -8.34 26.36
N ASN A 273 42.64 -7.37 27.16
CA ASN A 273 41.44 -6.55 26.86
C ASN A 273 41.57 -5.81 25.54
N LEU A 274 42.76 -5.27 25.22
CA LEU A 274 43.01 -4.59 23.95
C LEU A 274 42.91 -5.55 22.74
N ARG A 275 43.36 -6.81 22.89
CA ARG A 275 43.23 -7.83 21.83
C ARG A 275 41.77 -8.23 21.60
N TYR A 276 41.00 -8.44 22.65
CA TYR A 276 39.56 -8.70 22.52
C TYR A 276 38.87 -7.53 21.82
N MET A 277 39.19 -6.30 22.21
CA MET A 277 38.68 -5.09 21.57
C MET A 277 38.99 -5.05 20.07
N THR A 278 40.22 -5.37 19.64
CA THR A 278 40.57 -5.38 18.20
C THR A 278 39.78 -6.43 17.41
N VAL A 279 39.51 -7.60 18.00
CA VAL A 279 38.72 -8.66 17.35
C VAL A 279 37.24 -8.29 17.26
N PHE A 280 36.70 -7.59 18.26
CA PHE A 280 35.31 -7.13 18.23
C PHE A 280 35.10 -5.95 17.26
N PHE A 281 35.98 -4.95 17.26
CA PHE A 281 35.88 -3.86 16.29
C PHE A 281 36.08 -4.33 14.84
N SER A 282 36.91 -5.37 14.61
CA SER A 282 37.09 -5.91 13.26
C SER A 282 35.88 -6.69 12.75
N SER A 283 35.14 -7.39 13.62
CA SER A 283 33.88 -8.05 13.24
C SER A 283 32.75 -7.05 12.99
N GLU A 284 32.71 -5.93 13.73
CA GLU A 284 31.81 -4.81 13.45
C GLU A 284 32.15 -4.10 12.13
N LEU A 285 33.42 -3.85 11.86
CA LEU A 285 33.86 -3.29 10.58
C LEU A 285 33.49 -4.21 9.41
N PHE A 286 33.60 -5.53 9.59
CA PHE A 286 33.21 -6.50 8.57
C PHE A 286 31.70 -6.52 8.32
N THR A 287 30.88 -6.44 9.37
CA THR A 287 29.41 -6.39 9.25
C THR A 287 28.95 -5.05 8.66
N SER A 288 29.54 -3.93 9.08
CA SER A 288 29.31 -2.60 8.49
C SER A 288 29.70 -2.55 7.01
N ASN A 289 30.85 -3.12 6.62
CA ASN A 289 31.25 -3.21 5.20
C ASN A 289 30.29 -4.09 4.39
N SER A 290 29.82 -5.19 4.98
CA SER A 290 28.80 -6.05 4.38
C SER A 290 27.46 -5.33 4.17
N PHE A 291 27.16 -4.29 4.96
CA PHE A 291 25.98 -3.44 4.81
C PHE A 291 26.19 -2.26 3.83
N SER A 292 27.40 -1.70 3.79
CA SER A 292 27.76 -0.64 2.84
C SER A 292 27.72 -1.12 1.38
N SER A 293 28.04 -2.39 1.15
CA SER A 293 28.05 -3.02 -0.18
C SER A 293 26.66 -2.99 -0.86
N PRO A 294 25.58 -3.49 -0.23
CA PRO A 294 24.23 -3.36 -0.78
C PRO A 294 23.71 -1.91 -0.78
N SER A 295 24.09 -1.08 0.20
CA SER A 295 23.70 0.35 0.20
C SER A 295 24.29 1.14 -0.98
N ARG A 296 25.56 0.87 -1.33
CA ARG A 296 26.23 1.39 -2.54
C ARG A 296 25.60 0.89 -3.83
N SER A 297 25.08 -0.34 -3.85
CA SER A 297 24.33 -0.87 -5.00
C SER A 297 22.97 -0.19 -5.20
N ALA A 298 22.36 0.31 -4.11
CA ALA A 298 21.07 1.01 -4.14
C ALA A 298 21.20 2.50 -4.51
N SER A 299 22.40 3.07 -4.41
CA SER A 299 22.67 4.50 -4.65
C SER A 299 23.97 4.69 -5.42
N HIS A 300 23.83 4.83 -6.75
CA HIS A 300 24.94 5.23 -7.63
C HIS A 300 25.36 6.67 -7.30
N GLY A 301 26.29 6.81 -6.35
CA GLY A 301 26.78 8.12 -5.88
C GLY A 301 27.36 8.15 -4.47
N PHE A 302 27.34 7.05 -3.71
CA PHE A 302 28.08 6.97 -2.45
C PHE A 302 29.60 6.88 -2.74
N PRO A 303 30.43 7.83 -2.25
CA PRO A 303 31.88 7.66 -2.28
C PRO A 303 32.35 6.47 -1.40
#